data_AF-A0A813JFB1-F1
#
_entry.id   AF-A0A813JFB1-F1
#
_cell.length_a   1.000
_cell.length_b   1.000
_cell.length_c   1.000
_cell.angle_alpha   90.00
_cell.angle_beta   90.00
_cell.angle_gamma   90.00
#
_symmetry.space_group_name_H-M   'P 1'
#
loop_
_entity.id
_entity.type
_entity.pdbx_description
1 polymer ?
#
loop_
_entity_poly.entity_id
_entity_poly.type
_entity_poly.pdbx_seq_one_letter_code
_entity_poly.pdbx_strand_id
1 'polypeptide(L)'
;MVARSAPSGRILRSSATAKGGSRTKASLASDQSERVARTAVENGDTTIATVEKALSLAVVPLSANRKNVIPKGQEAVRGAVCGLYVFAHRIGVSSYSRGRPWLTRLLTAFCRSSNPSFGFTSIQVNVDYAARPHTDKNNLGKSLIIG
;
A
#
# COMPACT_ATOMS: atom_id res chain seq x y z
N MET A 1 -1.23 -66.51 -12.66
CA MET A 1 -2.56 -65.89 -12.95
C MET A 1 -2.31 -64.42 -13.21
N VAL A 2 -2.54 -63.96 -14.45
CA VAL A 2 -2.24 -62.59 -14.93
C VAL A 2 -3.53 -61.78 -14.97
N ALA A 3 -3.52 -60.56 -14.40
CA ALA A 3 -4.36 -59.42 -14.78
C ALA A 3 -3.76 -58.14 -14.17
N ARG A 4 -3.05 -57.29 -14.93
CA ARG A 4 -3.51 -56.18 -15.80
C ARG A 4 -3.68 -54.83 -15.08
N SER A 5 -2.66 -53.97 -15.29
CA SER A 5 -2.66 -52.51 -15.58
C SER A 5 -3.90 -51.64 -15.29
N ALA A 6 -3.74 -50.52 -14.56
CA ALA A 6 -3.55 -49.16 -15.12
C ALA A 6 -3.55 -48.05 -14.02
N PRO A 7 -2.92 -46.88 -14.26
CA PRO A 7 -2.63 -45.83 -13.26
C PRO A 7 -3.64 -44.67 -13.32
N SER A 8 -3.62 -43.76 -12.35
CA SER A 8 -3.78 -42.29 -12.54
C SER A 8 -4.26 -41.61 -11.26
N GLY A 9 -3.68 -40.46 -10.93
CA GLY A 9 -4.18 -39.61 -9.84
C GLY A 9 -3.15 -38.68 -9.21
N ARG A 10 -2.25 -38.09 -10.01
CA ARG A 10 -1.37 -37.00 -9.53
C ARG A 10 -2.25 -35.77 -9.29
N ILE A 11 -2.66 -35.54 -8.04
CA ILE A 11 -3.36 -34.32 -7.64
C ILE A 11 -2.35 -33.17 -7.72
N LEU A 12 -2.32 -32.50 -8.88
CA LEU A 12 -1.69 -31.19 -9.04
C LEU A 12 -2.50 -30.18 -8.21
N ARG A 13 -2.04 -29.88 -7.00
CA ARG A 13 -2.48 -28.68 -6.28
C ARG A 13 -1.90 -27.48 -7.02
N SER A 14 -2.73 -26.78 -7.78
CA SER A 14 -2.37 -25.49 -8.39
C SER A 14 -2.23 -24.45 -7.27
N SER A 15 -0.98 -24.20 -6.88
CA SER A 15 -0.63 -23.01 -6.11
C SER A 15 -0.77 -21.78 -7.02
N ALA A 16 -1.94 -21.15 -6.99
CA ALA A 16 -2.15 -19.84 -7.58
C ALA A 16 -1.28 -18.83 -6.81
N THR A 17 -0.09 -18.59 -7.34
CA THR A 17 0.78 -17.49 -6.92
C THR A 17 0.12 -16.20 -7.36
N ALA A 18 -0.47 -15.46 -6.40
CA ALA A 18 -0.97 -14.12 -6.62
C ALA A 18 0.21 -13.17 -6.88
N LYS A 19 0.71 -13.16 -8.12
CA LYS A 19 1.59 -12.11 -8.63
C LYS A 19 0.78 -10.81 -8.67
N GLY A 20 1.34 -9.77 -8.05
CA GLY A 20 0.76 -8.42 -8.01
C GLY A 20 0.34 -7.96 -9.40
N GLY A 21 -0.98 -7.94 -9.63
CA GLY A 21 -1.57 -7.52 -10.88
C GLY A 21 -1.34 -6.03 -11.11
N SER A 22 -0.68 -5.70 -12.21
CA SER A 22 -0.80 -4.39 -12.84
C SER A 22 -2.27 -4.11 -13.07
N ARG A 23 -2.81 -3.08 -12.41
CA ARG A 23 -4.19 -2.65 -12.59
C ARG A 23 -4.39 -2.21 -14.05
N THR A 24 -5.44 -2.72 -14.70
CA THR A 24 -5.89 -2.23 -16.01
C THR A 24 -6.33 -0.77 -15.90
N LYS A 25 -6.10 0.02 -16.96
CA LYS A 25 -6.47 1.45 -17.08
C LYS A 25 -7.91 1.75 -16.61
N ALA A 26 -8.83 0.79 -16.77
CA ALA A 26 -10.23 0.92 -16.35
C ALA A 26 -10.42 1.06 -14.83
N SER A 27 -9.58 0.44 -13.99
CA SER A 27 -9.70 0.49 -12.52
C SER A 27 -9.21 1.79 -11.88
N LEU A 28 -8.50 2.63 -12.64
CA LEU A 28 -8.07 3.97 -12.20
C LEU A 28 -9.18 5.01 -12.40
N ALA A 29 -10.04 4.82 -13.42
CA ALA A 29 -11.14 5.72 -13.75
C ALA A 29 -12.30 5.67 -12.73
N SER A 30 -12.37 4.61 -11.91
CA SER A 30 -13.38 4.41 -10.87
C SER A 30 -12.88 4.59 -9.44
N ASP A 31 -11.64 5.07 -9.22
CA ASP A 31 -11.12 5.23 -7.86
C ASP A 31 -11.77 6.46 -7.21
N GLN A 32 -12.86 6.24 -6.46
CA GLN A 32 -13.62 7.29 -5.78
C GLN A 32 -12.72 8.09 -4.81
N SER A 33 -11.69 7.44 -4.26
CA SER A 33 -10.63 8.09 -3.47
C SER A 33 -9.92 9.18 -4.28
N GLU A 34 -9.52 8.90 -5.53
CA GLU A 34 -8.83 9.87 -6.38
C GLU A 34 -9.70 11.08 -6.72
N ARG A 35 -11.02 10.87 -6.88
CA ARG A 35 -11.96 11.97 -7.13
C ARG A 35 -12.08 12.88 -5.91
N VAL A 36 -12.28 12.30 -4.72
CA VAL A 36 -12.32 13.07 -3.46
C VAL A 36 -11.00 13.80 -3.26
N ALA A 37 -9.87 13.11 -3.45
CA ALA A 37 -8.55 13.70 -3.27
C ALA A 37 -8.27 14.84 -4.26
N ARG A 38 -8.72 14.70 -5.51
CA ARG A 38 -8.61 15.75 -6.53
C ARG A 38 -9.37 17.00 -6.12
N THR A 39 -10.65 16.87 -5.80
CA THR A 39 -11.49 18.00 -5.36
C THR A 39 -10.90 18.67 -4.11
N ALA A 40 -10.44 17.88 -3.15
CA ALA A 40 -9.80 18.39 -1.94
C ALA A 40 -8.55 19.23 -2.25
N VAL A 41 -7.64 18.71 -3.09
CA VAL A 41 -6.41 19.42 -3.49
C VAL A 41 -6.73 20.69 -4.27
N GLU A 42 -7.68 20.63 -5.22
CA GLU A 42 -8.08 21.79 -6.02
C GLU A 42 -8.71 22.90 -5.16
N ASN A 43 -9.42 22.53 -4.10
CA ASN A 43 -10.03 23.47 -3.14
C ASN A 43 -9.09 23.87 -1.98
N GLY A 44 -7.89 23.31 -1.90
CA GLY A 44 -6.98 23.53 -0.77
C GLY A 44 -7.44 22.89 0.56
N ASP A 45 -8.43 22.00 0.53
CA ASP A 45 -8.91 21.28 1.70
C ASP A 45 -7.94 20.14 2.05
N THR A 46 -7.13 20.39 3.07
CA THR A 46 -6.17 19.41 3.61
C THR A 46 -6.56 18.99 5.02
N THR A 47 -7.83 19.11 5.40
CA THR A 47 -8.29 18.72 6.74
C THR A 47 -8.16 17.22 6.95
N ILE A 48 -7.96 16.80 8.21
CA ILE A 48 -7.85 15.38 8.57
C ILE A 48 -9.10 14.60 8.16
N ALA A 49 -10.29 15.19 8.32
CA ALA A 49 -11.56 14.55 7.92
C ALA A 49 -11.61 14.24 6.41
N THR A 50 -11.12 15.16 5.58
CA THR A 50 -11.06 14.94 4.13
C THR A 50 -10.00 13.90 3.75
N VAL A 51 -8.86 13.89 4.44
CA VAL A 51 -7.83 12.86 4.28
C VAL A 51 -8.37 11.48 4.66
N GLU A 52 -9.02 11.36 5.82
CA GLU A 52 -9.64 10.12 6.30
C GLU A 52 -10.70 9.60 5.33
N LYS A 53 -11.56 10.49 4.81
CA LYS A 53 -12.56 10.15 3.78
C LYS A 53 -11.91 9.64 2.49
N ALA A 54 -10.82 10.28 2.04
CA ALA A 54 -10.11 9.81 0.85
C ALA A 54 -9.45 8.44 1.09
N LEU A 55 -8.83 8.24 2.26
CA LEU A 55 -8.19 6.99 2.66
C LEU A 55 -9.21 5.85 2.85
N SER A 56 -10.39 6.11 3.41
CA SER A 56 -11.43 5.09 3.61
C SER A 56 -11.98 4.53 2.30
N LEU A 57 -11.89 5.31 1.21
CA LEU A 57 -12.28 4.91 -0.14
C LEU A 57 -11.11 4.29 -0.93
N ALA A 58 -9.87 4.40 -0.44
CA ALA A 58 -8.69 3.97 -1.17
C ALA A 58 -8.50 2.44 -1.07
N VAL A 59 -8.33 1.77 -2.22
CA VAL A 59 -7.97 0.34 -2.21
C VAL A 59 -6.49 0.15 -1.86
N VAL A 60 -6.18 -0.13 -0.59
CA VAL A 60 -4.83 -0.46 -0.14
C VAL A 60 -4.51 -1.95 -0.38
N PRO A 61 -3.44 -2.28 -1.12
CA PRO A 61 -3.12 -3.66 -1.46
C PRO A 61 -2.69 -4.48 -0.24
N LEU A 62 -2.95 -5.79 -0.29
CA LEU A 62 -2.41 -6.76 0.66
C LEU A 62 -0.92 -7.02 0.37
N SER A 63 -0.17 -7.27 1.44
CA SER A 63 1.24 -7.64 1.38
C SER A 63 1.57 -8.67 2.47
N ALA A 64 2.21 -9.77 2.05
CA ALA A 64 2.75 -10.80 2.93
C ALA A 64 4.26 -10.61 3.19
N ASN A 65 4.87 -9.55 2.66
CA ASN A 65 6.32 -9.39 2.67
C ASN A 65 6.86 -8.97 4.04
N ARG A 66 6.05 -8.27 4.85
CA ARG A 66 6.47 -7.77 6.17
C ARG A 66 5.97 -8.69 7.27
N LYS A 67 6.56 -9.89 7.39
CA LYS A 67 6.13 -10.91 8.37
C LYS A 67 6.08 -10.42 9.82
N ASN A 68 6.93 -9.45 10.17
CA ASN A 68 7.05 -8.88 11.51
C ASN A 68 5.88 -8.00 11.96
N VAL A 69 4.99 -7.63 11.03
CA VAL A 69 3.84 -6.75 11.28
C VAL A 69 2.51 -7.41 10.90
N ILE A 70 2.55 -8.69 10.52
CA ILE A 70 1.34 -9.49 10.29
C ILE A 70 0.84 -9.99 11.65
N PRO A 71 -0.40 -9.67 12.05
CA PRO A 71 -0.98 -10.16 13.30
C PRO A 71 -1.04 -11.69 13.34
N LYS A 72 -1.00 -12.27 14.54
CA LYS A 72 -1.19 -13.72 14.71
C LYS A 72 -2.55 -14.11 14.12
N GLY A 73 -2.56 -15.16 13.30
CA GLY A 73 -3.76 -15.65 12.64
C GLY A 73 -4.10 -14.97 11.31
N GLN A 74 -3.28 -14.02 10.84
CA GLN A 74 -3.43 -13.40 9.52
C GLN A 74 -2.29 -13.82 8.57
N GLU A 75 -2.55 -13.80 7.27
CA GLU A 75 -1.56 -14.17 6.23
C GLU A 75 -0.91 -12.96 5.56
N ALA A 76 -1.54 -11.78 5.64
CA ALA A 76 -1.08 -10.56 5.01
C ALA A 76 -1.66 -9.33 5.71
N VAL A 77 -1.02 -8.18 5.52
CA VAL A 77 -1.52 -6.87 5.99
C VAL A 77 -1.70 -5.92 4.81
N ARG A 78 -2.56 -4.93 4.98
CA ARG A 78 -2.76 -3.88 3.98
C ARG A 78 -1.77 -2.74 4.21
N GLY A 79 -0.98 -2.43 3.19
CA GLY A 79 -0.07 -1.30 3.26
C GLY A 79 0.41 -0.85 1.90
N ALA A 80 0.74 0.44 1.79
CA ALA A 80 1.29 1.03 0.60
C ALA A 80 2.21 2.22 0.91
N VAL A 81 3.28 2.33 0.12
CA VAL A 81 4.16 3.50 0.13
C VAL A 81 3.62 4.52 -0.87
N CYS A 82 3.43 5.76 -0.45
CA CYS A 82 3.25 6.92 -1.31
C CYS A 82 4.56 7.71 -1.39
N GLY A 83 4.95 8.17 -2.58
CA GLY A 83 6.18 8.92 -2.80
C GLY A 83 7.35 8.07 -3.30
N LEU A 84 8.55 8.42 -2.88
CA LEU A 84 9.79 7.80 -3.35
C LEU A 84 10.10 6.51 -2.56
N TYR A 85 10.67 5.52 -3.23
CA TYR A 85 11.27 4.36 -2.59
C TYR A 85 12.71 4.18 -3.07
N VAL A 86 13.52 3.53 -2.24
CA VAL A 86 14.87 3.12 -2.57
C VAL A 86 14.94 1.59 -2.52
N PHE A 87 15.35 0.97 -3.62
CA PHE A 87 15.57 -0.47 -3.68
C PHE A 87 16.72 -0.79 -4.63
N ALA A 88 17.66 -1.64 -4.20
CA ALA A 88 18.81 -2.06 -5.00
C ALA A 88 19.57 -0.88 -5.66
N HIS A 89 19.89 0.15 -4.85
CA HIS A 89 20.56 1.40 -5.27
C HIS A 89 19.80 2.22 -6.33
N ARG A 90 18.50 1.98 -6.51
CA ARG A 90 17.64 2.76 -7.42
C ARG A 90 16.61 3.53 -6.63
N ILE A 91 16.39 4.78 -7.03
CA ILE A 91 15.30 5.62 -6.55
C ILE A 91 14.15 5.53 -7.55
N GLY A 92 12.93 5.32 -7.07
CA GLY A 92 11.75 5.28 -7.92
C GLY A 92 10.53 5.86 -7.24
N VAL A 93 9.50 6.17 -8.04
CA VAL A 93 8.16 6.53 -7.54
C VAL A 93 7.35 5.25 -7.36
N SER A 94 6.72 5.07 -6.20
CA SER A 94 5.97 3.86 -5.90
C SER A 94 4.87 3.60 -6.94
N SER A 95 4.56 2.32 -7.19
CA SER A 95 3.44 1.95 -8.07
C SER A 95 2.11 2.49 -7.55
N TYR A 96 1.96 2.56 -6.23
CA TYR A 96 0.76 3.12 -5.59
C TYR A 96 0.60 4.60 -5.92
N SER A 97 1.66 5.41 -5.83
CA SER A 97 1.60 6.83 -6.20
C SER A 97 1.36 7.06 -7.68
N ARG A 98 1.98 6.26 -8.55
CA ARG A 98 1.73 6.34 -10.00
C ARG A 98 0.29 6.03 -10.37
N GLY A 99 -0.36 5.11 -9.64
CA GLY A 99 -1.77 4.81 -9.79
C GLY A 99 -2.70 5.75 -9.01
N ARG A 100 -2.18 6.58 -8.11
CA ARG A 100 -2.98 7.44 -7.23
C ARG A 100 -2.34 8.81 -7.03
N PRO A 101 -2.17 9.57 -8.12
CA PRO A 101 -1.48 10.84 -8.08
C PRO A 101 -2.19 11.85 -7.17
N TRP A 102 -3.53 11.90 -7.16
CA TRP A 102 -4.27 12.89 -6.37
C TRP A 102 -4.28 12.55 -4.89
N LEU A 103 -4.47 11.28 -4.53
CA LEU A 103 -4.34 10.84 -3.14
C LEU A 103 -2.93 11.11 -2.62
N THR A 104 -1.90 10.82 -3.42
CA THR A 104 -0.50 11.12 -3.04
C THR A 104 -0.30 12.62 -2.79
N ARG A 105 -0.88 13.48 -3.63
CA ARG A 105 -0.81 14.94 -3.47
C ARG A 105 -1.56 15.42 -2.23
N LEU A 106 -2.76 14.90 -1.97
CA LEU A 106 -3.55 15.23 -0.78
C LEU A 106 -2.78 14.86 0.49
N LEU A 107 -2.25 13.63 0.57
CA LEU A 107 -1.45 13.19 1.71
C LEU A 107 -0.19 14.04 1.90
N THR A 108 0.48 14.40 0.81
CA THR A 108 1.66 15.29 0.86
C THR A 108 1.28 16.68 1.37
N ALA A 109 0.17 17.24 0.89
CA ALA A 109 -0.30 18.56 1.29
C ALA A 109 -0.71 18.57 2.78
N PHE A 110 -1.41 17.54 3.25
CA PHE A 110 -1.75 17.35 4.65
C PHE A 110 -0.51 17.23 5.56
N CYS A 111 0.47 16.41 5.19
CA CYS A 111 1.68 16.29 5.99
C CYS A 111 2.46 17.62 6.07
N ARG A 112 2.53 18.36 4.95
CA ARG A 112 3.18 19.68 4.91
C ARG A 112 2.42 20.73 5.73
N SER A 113 1.09 20.71 5.75
CA SER A 113 0.30 21.65 6.57
C SER A 113 0.36 21.29 8.06
N SER A 114 0.35 20.00 8.38
CA SER A 114 0.38 19.52 9.77
C SER A 114 1.73 19.68 10.44
N ASN A 115 2.83 19.48 9.69
CA ASN A 115 4.19 19.71 10.21
C ASN A 115 5.13 20.23 9.10
N PRO A 116 5.16 21.55 8.87
CA PRO A 116 5.98 22.15 7.81
C PRO A 116 7.49 21.91 7.94
N SER A 117 7.96 21.66 9.17
CA SER A 117 9.39 21.46 9.48
C SER A 117 9.87 20.02 9.24
N PHE A 118 8.94 19.08 9.10
CA PHE A 118 9.26 17.67 8.93
C PHE A 118 9.49 17.34 7.45
N GLY A 119 10.75 17.18 7.05
CA GLY A 119 11.10 16.70 5.72
C GLY A 119 10.80 15.20 5.57
N PHE A 120 10.16 14.81 4.47
CA PHE A 120 9.90 13.41 4.12
C PHE A 120 9.98 13.19 2.61
N THR A 121 10.32 11.96 2.22
CA THR A 121 10.35 11.52 0.81
C THR A 121 9.23 10.54 0.48
N SER A 122 8.62 9.95 1.51
CA SER A 122 7.52 9.01 1.38
C SER A 122 6.60 9.02 2.60
N ILE A 123 5.40 8.51 2.38
CA ILE A 123 4.36 8.33 3.39
C ILE A 123 3.94 6.86 3.34
N GLN A 124 4.00 6.17 4.46
CA GLN A 124 3.56 4.79 4.56
C GLN A 124 2.11 4.75 5.06
N VAL A 125 1.18 4.33 4.19
CA VAL A 125 -0.21 4.07 4.56
C VAL A 125 -0.31 2.62 5.02
N ASN A 126 -0.82 2.40 6.22
CA ASN A 126 -1.12 1.06 6.73
C ASN A 126 -2.58 1.01 7.22
N VAL A 127 -3.24 -0.13 7.03
CA VAL A 127 -4.63 -0.36 7.49
C VAL A 127 -4.63 -1.56 8.43
N ASP A 128 -5.36 -1.45 9.54
CA ASP A 128 -5.45 -2.47 10.61
C ASP A 128 -4.06 -2.94 11.08
N TYR A 129 -3.15 -1.98 11.24
CA TYR A 129 -1.73 -2.22 11.40
C TYR A 129 -1.32 -2.21 12.86
N ALA A 130 -0.94 -3.39 13.37
CA ALA A 130 -0.32 -3.53 14.68
C ALA A 130 1.20 -3.63 14.52
N ALA A 131 1.92 -2.52 14.77
CA ALA A 131 3.37 -2.55 14.87
C ALA A 131 3.83 -2.42 16.32
N ARG A 132 4.81 -3.25 16.69
CA ARG A 132 5.65 -2.98 17.85
C ARG A 132 6.45 -1.69 17.60
N PRO A 133 6.82 -0.92 18.65
CA PRO A 133 7.71 0.23 18.52
C PRO A 133 8.92 -0.13 17.65
N HIS A 134 9.01 0.56 16.53
CA HIS A 134 9.84 0.14 15.42
C HIS A 134 11.28 0.62 15.58
N THR A 135 12.22 -0.32 15.68
CA THR A 135 13.65 -0.09 15.49
C THR A 135 14.08 -0.70 14.15
N ASP A 136 13.73 -0.06 13.03
CA ASP A 136 14.32 -0.44 11.74
C ASP A 136 15.73 0.10 11.66
N LYS A 137 16.67 -0.83 11.57
CA LYS A 137 18.09 -0.53 11.40
C LYS A 137 18.36 0.28 10.13
N ASN A 138 17.46 0.23 9.15
CA ASN A 138 17.58 0.96 7.88
C ASN A 138 16.80 2.28 7.87
N ASN A 139 16.07 2.61 8.93
CA ASN A 139 15.45 3.93 9.05
C ASN A 139 16.48 4.93 9.58
N LEU A 140 17.16 5.59 8.65
CA LEU A 140 18.23 6.57 8.95
C LEU A 140 17.70 7.92 9.48
N GLY A 141 16.38 8.06 9.68
CA GLY A 141 15.75 9.33 10.04
C GLY A 141 14.55 9.19 10.97
N LYS A 142 14.00 10.34 11.35
CA LYS A 142 12.79 10.42 12.18
C LYS A 142 11.58 9.96 11.36
N SER A 143 10.63 9.31 12.03
CA SER A 143 9.31 9.01 11.47
C SER A 143 8.25 9.77 12.25
N LEU A 144 7.31 10.38 11.53
CA LEU A 144 6.10 10.95 12.09
C LEU A 144 4.97 9.94 11.89
N ILE A 145 4.25 9.62 12.97
CA ILE A 145 3.08 8.74 12.93
C ILE A 145 1.84 9.59 13.23
N ILE A 146 0.84 9.47 12.36
CA ILE A 146 -0.49 10.07 12.50
C ILE A 146 -1.46 8.92 12.33
N GLY A 147 -2.36 8.72 13.29
CA GLY A 147 -3.34 7.63 13.29
C GLY A 147 -4.27 7.73 14.49
#